data_AF-A0A1Y1IQC1-F1
#
_entry.id   AF-A0A1Y1IQC1-F1
#
_cell.length_a   1.000
_cell.length_b   1.000
_cell.length_c   1.000
_cell.angle_alpha   90.00
_cell.angle_beta   90.00
_cell.angle_gamma   90.00
#
_symmetry.space_group_name_H-M   'P 1'
#
loop_
_entity.id
_entity.type
_entity.pdbx_description
1 polymer ?
#
loop_
_entity_poly.entity_id
_entity_poly.type
_entity_poly.pdbx_seq_one_letter_code
_entity_poly.pdbx_strand_id
1 'polypeptide(L)'
;MRDVVSPKCACGRGRPSFGLDGGRATHCRTCKTEHMRTCKTEHMRDVVHPKCACRRGLPTFGLEGSRATHCSTCKTEHMRDVVHPKCTNGCGTSVKKRYRGYCIRCFVYLFPDEPVARNYKVKEQHFADYIKAAGVLPEHAGVTFDKRLQGGCSGKRPDIFVDVYTHTVHCENDEDQHRDATCESKRTMELFQDAGDRPQVQLRFNPDGFTSTDGIKHRGCFKYNKLGVPVIRDLATWEGRMGAFIERLRYHLTNVPDREVTVEHMCYDGYEWTSNIEGRRLGQKRKRVEI
;
A
#
# COMPACT_ATOMS: atom_id res chain seq x y z
N MET A 1 -15.28 4.88 44.39
CA MET A 1 -14.38 4.55 43.27
C MET A 1 -14.94 3.37 42.50
N ARG A 2 -15.19 3.50 41.19
CA ARG A 2 -15.48 2.34 40.33
C ARG A 2 -14.14 1.82 39.79
N ASP A 3 -13.89 0.53 39.98
CA ASP A 3 -12.76 -0.16 39.35
C ASP A 3 -12.91 -0.09 37.83
N VAL A 4 -12.08 0.73 37.18
CA VAL A 4 -12.09 0.96 35.73
C VAL A 4 -11.22 -0.07 35.00
N VAL A 5 -10.41 -0.83 35.72
CA VAL A 5 -9.47 -1.82 35.19
C VAL A 5 -10.15 -3.19 35.04
N SER A 6 -11.06 -3.54 35.96
CA SER A 6 -11.83 -4.78 35.93
C SER A 6 -13.35 -4.55 36.14
N PRO A 7 -14.06 -4.04 35.12
CA PRO A 7 -15.51 -3.81 35.23
C PRO A 7 -16.26 -5.10 35.58
N LYS A 8 -17.08 -5.04 36.63
CA LYS A 8 -17.98 -6.12 37.06
C LYS A 8 -19.43 -5.76 36.76
N CYS A 9 -20.24 -6.76 36.45
CA CYS A 9 -21.70 -6.61 36.40
C CYS A 9 -22.22 -6.15 37.77
N ALA A 10 -23.36 -5.45 37.80
CA ALA A 10 -23.99 -5.00 39.05
C ALA A 10 -24.25 -6.12 40.08
N CYS A 11 -24.43 -7.37 39.62
CA CYS A 11 -24.59 -8.53 40.49
C CYS A 11 -23.29 -9.03 41.14
N GLY A 12 -22.12 -8.48 40.78
CA GLY A 12 -20.80 -8.90 41.28
C GLY A 12 -20.27 -10.24 40.77
N ARG A 13 -21.13 -11.08 40.16
CA ARG A 13 -20.84 -12.50 39.82
C ARG A 13 -20.09 -12.72 38.51
N GLY A 14 -19.95 -11.72 37.64
CA GLY A 14 -19.30 -11.91 36.34
C GLY A 14 -18.92 -10.63 35.62
N ARG A 15 -18.03 -10.75 34.63
CA ARG A 15 -17.68 -9.65 33.73
C ARG A 15 -18.86 -9.33 32.80
N PRO A 16 -19.18 -8.05 32.58
CA PRO A 16 -20.26 -7.66 31.70
C PRO A 16 -19.86 -7.90 30.25
N SER A 17 -20.71 -8.60 29.50
CA SER A 17 -20.57 -8.78 28.04
C SER A 17 -21.85 -8.40 27.27
N PHE A 18 -22.98 -8.30 27.97
CA PHE A 18 -24.28 -7.94 27.40
C PHE A 18 -24.60 -6.47 27.60
N GLY A 19 -25.14 -5.83 26.57
CA GLY A 19 -25.55 -4.43 26.58
C GLY A 19 -26.61 -4.15 25.52
N LEU A 20 -27.17 -2.95 25.53
CA LEU A 20 -28.06 -2.47 24.48
C LEU A 20 -27.28 -2.23 23.18
N ASP A 21 -27.97 -2.30 22.04
CA ASP A 21 -27.37 -2.03 20.72
C ASP A 21 -26.70 -0.65 20.70
N GLY A 22 -25.42 -0.61 20.29
CA GLY A 22 -24.60 0.62 20.29
C GLY A 22 -24.01 1.03 21.64
N GLY A 23 -24.44 0.42 22.75
CA GLY A 23 -23.98 0.73 24.10
C GLY A 23 -22.75 -0.07 24.57
N ARG A 24 -22.29 0.24 25.79
CA ARG A 24 -21.26 -0.53 26.50
C ARG A 24 -21.89 -1.78 27.14
N ALA A 25 -21.08 -2.81 27.36
CA ALA A 25 -21.49 -3.98 28.12
C ALA A 25 -21.76 -3.57 29.58
N THR A 26 -22.95 -3.87 30.09
CA THR A 26 -23.39 -3.52 31.45
C THR A 26 -23.80 -4.74 32.27
N HIS A 27 -24.16 -5.84 31.61
CA HIS A 27 -24.68 -7.03 32.26
C HIS A 27 -23.86 -8.28 31.91
N CYS A 28 -23.71 -9.21 32.84
CA CYS A 28 -23.11 -10.51 32.59
C CYS A 28 -24.12 -11.47 31.91
N ARG A 29 -23.64 -12.63 31.47
CA ARG A 29 -24.45 -13.64 30.75
C ARG A 29 -25.68 -14.13 31.50
N THR A 30 -25.65 -14.14 32.83
CA THR A 30 -26.79 -14.55 33.68
C THR A 30 -27.75 -13.39 33.93
N CYS A 31 -27.23 -12.16 34.05
CA CYS A 31 -28.05 -10.98 34.30
C CYS A 31 -28.68 -10.36 33.03
N LYS A 32 -28.38 -10.87 31.83
CA LYS A 32 -28.96 -10.37 30.56
C LYS A 32 -30.48 -10.56 30.43
N THR A 33 -31.06 -11.46 31.24
CA THR A 33 -32.49 -11.84 31.18
C THR A 33 -33.18 -11.82 32.54
N GLU A 34 -32.43 -11.82 33.66
CA GLU A 34 -33.04 -12.01 34.99
C GLU A 34 -33.31 -10.73 35.78
N HIS A 35 -32.69 -9.58 35.43
CA HIS A 35 -32.99 -8.30 36.09
C HIS A 35 -33.91 -7.41 35.24
N MET A 36 -35.20 -7.79 35.18
CA MET A 36 -36.34 -6.93 35.56
C MET A 36 -37.66 -7.56 35.07
N ARG A 37 -38.50 -8.00 36.01
CA ARG A 37 -39.88 -8.47 35.81
C ARG A 37 -40.85 -7.42 35.24
N THR A 38 -40.38 -6.28 34.75
CA THR A 38 -41.22 -5.22 34.15
C THR A 38 -40.69 -4.63 32.84
N CYS A 39 -39.48 -4.98 32.39
CA CYS A 39 -38.97 -4.59 31.09
C CYS A 39 -38.27 -5.77 30.42
N LYS A 40 -39.03 -6.54 29.63
CA LYS A 40 -38.45 -7.36 28.56
C LYS A 40 -37.74 -6.41 27.60
N THR A 41 -36.46 -6.12 27.82
CA THR A 41 -35.69 -5.45 26.76
C THR A 41 -35.24 -6.55 25.80
N GLU A 42 -36.04 -6.77 24.76
CA GLU A 42 -35.76 -7.68 23.63
C GLU A 42 -34.52 -7.25 22.80
N HIS A 43 -33.70 -6.36 23.35
CA HIS A 43 -32.65 -5.60 22.68
C HIS A 43 -31.28 -5.72 23.37
N MET A 44 -31.12 -6.55 24.41
CA MET A 44 -29.81 -6.82 25.00
C MET A 44 -29.07 -7.93 24.26
N ARG A 45 -27.89 -7.60 23.71
CA ARG A 45 -27.04 -8.51 22.95
C ARG A 45 -25.65 -8.60 23.55
N ASP A 46 -24.94 -9.67 23.23
CA ASP A 46 -23.51 -9.76 23.53
C ASP A 46 -22.76 -8.74 22.65
N VAL A 47 -22.31 -7.64 23.26
CA VAL A 47 -21.63 -6.55 22.56
C VAL A 47 -20.12 -6.74 22.53
N VAL A 48 -19.60 -7.72 23.28
CA VAL A 48 -18.17 -8.08 23.35
C VAL A 48 -17.86 -9.21 22.37
N HIS A 49 -18.72 -10.22 22.29
CA HIS A 49 -18.62 -11.36 21.38
C HIS A 49 -19.87 -11.48 20.50
N PRO A 50 -20.06 -10.52 19.57
CA PRO A 50 -21.27 -10.46 18.77
C PRO A 50 -21.39 -11.70 17.87
N LYS A 51 -22.61 -12.22 17.80
CA LYS A 51 -22.99 -13.33 16.89
C LYS A 51 -24.17 -12.88 16.04
N CYS A 52 -24.22 -13.33 14.79
CA CYS A 52 -25.43 -13.19 14.00
C CYS A 52 -26.59 -13.94 14.67
N ALA A 53 -27.83 -13.51 14.42
CA ALA A 53 -29.04 -14.17 14.93
C ALA A 53 -29.09 -15.68 14.61
N CYS A 54 -28.57 -16.10 13.45
CA CYS A 54 -28.49 -17.50 13.06
C CYS A 54 -27.47 -18.33 13.88
N ARG A 55 -26.57 -17.67 14.63
CA ARG A 55 -25.46 -18.24 15.42
C ARG A 55 -24.41 -19.05 14.64
N ARG A 56 -24.48 -19.05 13.30
CA ARG A 56 -23.54 -19.81 12.43
C ARG A 56 -22.34 -19.00 11.97
N GLY A 57 -22.37 -17.67 12.10
CA GLY A 57 -21.29 -16.81 11.62
C GLY A 57 -21.12 -15.52 12.44
N LEU A 58 -19.92 -14.93 12.33
CA LEU A 58 -19.64 -13.61 12.86
C LEU A 58 -20.38 -12.55 12.03
N PRO A 59 -20.98 -11.53 12.68
CA PRO A 59 -21.65 -10.48 11.95
C PRO A 59 -20.62 -9.51 11.38
N THR A 60 -20.58 -9.40 10.05
CA THR A 60 -19.79 -8.38 9.32
C THR A 60 -20.67 -7.43 8.51
N PHE A 61 -21.93 -7.81 8.27
CA PHE A 61 -22.89 -7.05 7.46
C PHE A 61 -23.85 -6.22 8.32
N GLY A 62 -24.12 -5.01 7.87
CA GLY A 62 -25.05 -4.07 8.49
C GLY A 62 -25.42 -2.92 7.54
N LEU A 63 -26.29 -2.04 8.02
CA LEU A 63 -26.65 -0.81 7.30
C LEU A 63 -25.52 0.23 7.40
N GLU A 64 -25.51 1.21 6.48
CA GLU A 64 -24.60 2.35 6.52
C GLU A 64 -24.59 3.01 7.90
N GLY A 65 -23.39 3.31 8.42
CA GLY A 65 -23.22 3.97 9.73
C GLY A 65 -23.58 3.10 10.95
N SER A 66 -24.11 1.89 10.73
CA SER A 66 -24.56 0.99 11.80
C SER A 66 -23.54 -0.09 12.13
N ARG A 67 -23.74 -0.77 13.26
CA ARG A 67 -22.95 -1.96 13.63
C ARG A 67 -23.31 -3.14 12.74
N ALA A 68 -22.36 -4.04 12.54
CA ALA A 68 -22.63 -5.32 11.90
C ALA A 68 -23.53 -6.18 12.80
N THR A 69 -24.62 -6.70 12.22
CA THR A 69 -25.61 -7.52 12.91
C THR A 69 -25.85 -8.85 12.20
N HIS A 70 -25.48 -8.95 10.91
CA HIS A 70 -25.73 -10.12 10.07
C HIS A 70 -24.42 -10.72 9.55
N CYS A 71 -24.37 -12.05 9.46
CA CYS A 71 -23.31 -12.74 8.72
C CYS A 71 -23.59 -12.67 7.21
N SER A 72 -22.62 -13.08 6.40
CA SER A 72 -22.71 -13.09 4.93
C SER A 72 -23.93 -13.83 4.38
N THR A 73 -24.41 -14.87 5.09
CA THR A 73 -25.57 -15.68 4.70
C THR A 73 -26.91 -15.12 5.17
N CYS A 74 -26.91 -14.18 6.12
CA CYS A 74 -28.13 -13.58 6.65
C CYS A 74 -28.29 -12.10 6.27
N LYS A 75 -27.37 -11.54 5.48
CA LYS A 75 -27.46 -10.16 5.01
C LYS A 75 -28.69 -9.98 4.11
N THR A 76 -29.29 -8.79 4.15
CA THR A 76 -30.28 -8.36 3.15
C THR A 76 -29.59 -7.60 2.01
N GLU A 77 -30.32 -7.31 0.93
CA GLU A 77 -29.81 -6.53 -0.20
C GLU A 77 -29.36 -5.11 0.19
N HIS A 78 -29.97 -4.53 1.23
CA HIS A 78 -29.63 -3.21 1.74
C HIS A 78 -28.44 -3.21 2.72
N MET A 79 -27.94 -4.37 3.11
CA MET A 79 -26.81 -4.50 4.02
C MET A 79 -25.50 -4.66 3.27
N ARG A 80 -24.47 -4.00 3.78
CA ARG A 80 -23.10 -4.11 3.27
C ARG A 80 -22.15 -4.56 4.36
N ASP A 81 -20.98 -5.04 3.95
CA ASP A 81 -19.92 -5.33 4.91
C ASP A 81 -19.43 -4.01 5.53
N VAL A 82 -19.72 -3.80 6.82
CA VAL A 82 -19.35 -2.61 7.58
C VAL A 82 -18.08 -2.82 8.40
N VAL A 83 -17.58 -4.07 8.46
CA VAL A 83 -16.34 -4.45 9.15
C VAL A 83 -15.17 -4.46 8.17
N HIS A 84 -15.39 -5.01 6.98
CA HIS A 84 -14.43 -5.10 5.88
C HIS A 84 -14.98 -4.44 4.61
N PRO A 85 -15.22 -3.10 4.64
CA PRO A 85 -15.84 -2.41 3.53
C PRO A 85 -14.98 -2.54 2.26
N LYS A 86 -15.67 -2.82 1.15
CA LYS A 86 -15.10 -2.87 -0.19
C LYS A 86 -15.40 -1.59 -0.95
N CYS A 87 -14.58 -1.31 -1.95
CA CYS A 87 -14.74 -0.15 -2.82
C CYS A 87 -16.11 -0.14 -3.47
N THR A 88 -16.79 0.99 -3.37
CA THR A 88 -18.15 1.21 -3.90
C THR A 88 -18.20 1.03 -5.42
N ASN A 89 -17.12 1.32 -6.13
CA ASN A 89 -16.99 1.11 -7.57
C ASN A 89 -16.90 -0.38 -7.99
N GLY A 90 -17.16 -1.33 -7.09
CA GLY A 90 -17.20 -2.77 -7.41
C GLY A 90 -15.84 -3.42 -7.69
N CYS A 91 -14.72 -2.71 -7.55
CA CYS A 91 -13.39 -3.24 -7.90
C CYS A 91 -12.79 -4.24 -6.88
N GLY A 92 -13.55 -4.67 -5.88
CA GLY A 92 -13.14 -5.65 -4.86
C GLY A 92 -12.07 -5.20 -3.87
N THR A 93 -11.50 -4.00 -4.03
CA THR A 93 -10.45 -3.44 -3.17
C THR A 93 -11.02 -3.10 -1.80
N SER A 94 -10.35 -3.50 -0.71
CA SER A 94 -10.73 -3.10 0.65
C SER A 94 -10.45 -1.61 0.87
N VAL A 95 -11.34 -0.89 1.56
CA VAL A 95 -11.25 0.57 1.70
C VAL A 95 -11.30 1.01 3.15
N LYS A 96 -10.80 2.23 3.40
CA LYS A 96 -11.01 2.97 4.65
C LYS A 96 -12.05 4.07 4.39
N LYS A 97 -12.66 4.62 5.44
CA LYS A 97 -13.71 5.66 5.33
C LYS A 97 -13.25 6.97 4.65
N ARG A 98 -11.93 7.21 4.53
CA ARG A 98 -11.34 8.48 4.06
C ARG A 98 -11.85 8.93 2.68
N TYR A 99 -12.06 8.01 1.75
CA TYR A 99 -12.35 8.34 0.34
C TYR A 99 -13.80 8.05 -0.05
N ARG A 100 -14.76 8.44 0.81
CA ARG A 100 -16.21 8.29 0.56
C ARG A 100 -16.63 6.86 0.17
N GLY A 101 -15.96 5.84 0.72
CA GLY A 101 -16.22 4.42 0.39
C GLY A 101 -15.58 3.91 -0.90
N TYR A 102 -14.72 4.70 -1.55
CA TYR A 102 -13.93 4.28 -2.72
C TYR A 102 -12.49 3.92 -2.31
N CYS A 103 -11.83 3.07 -3.09
CA CYS A 103 -10.38 2.93 -2.98
C CYS A 103 -9.71 4.14 -3.62
N ILE A 104 -8.45 4.43 -3.25
CA ILE A 104 -7.76 5.62 -3.74
C ILE A 104 -7.75 5.70 -5.28
N ARG A 105 -7.49 4.57 -5.95
CA ARG A 105 -7.49 4.50 -7.42
C ARG A 105 -8.84 4.88 -8.03
N CYS A 106 -9.92 4.29 -7.55
CA CYS A 106 -11.27 4.63 -8.03
C CYS A 106 -11.67 6.05 -7.66
N PHE A 107 -11.29 6.51 -6.47
CA PHE A 107 -11.58 7.87 -6.01
C PHE A 107 -10.94 8.92 -6.94
N VAL A 108 -9.67 8.77 -7.25
CA VAL A 108 -8.94 9.70 -8.13
C VAL A 108 -9.52 9.72 -9.54
N TYR A 109 -9.93 8.56 -10.07
CA TYR A 109 -10.55 8.47 -11.39
C TYR A 109 -11.95 9.10 -11.44
N LEU A 110 -12.75 8.91 -10.40
CA LEU A 110 -14.13 9.41 -10.34
C LEU A 110 -14.21 10.88 -9.90
N PHE A 111 -13.21 11.38 -9.17
CA PHE A 111 -13.18 12.73 -8.61
C PHE A 111 -11.85 13.43 -8.96
N PRO A 112 -11.59 13.72 -10.25
CA PRO A 112 -10.30 14.26 -10.71
C PRO A 112 -9.99 15.66 -10.18
N ASP A 113 -11.01 16.43 -9.78
CA ASP A 113 -10.83 17.79 -9.26
C ASP A 113 -10.38 17.83 -7.79
N GLU A 114 -10.52 16.72 -7.06
CA GLU A 114 -10.12 16.63 -5.66
C GLU A 114 -8.60 16.80 -5.51
N PRO A 115 -8.10 17.51 -4.49
CA PRO A 115 -6.67 17.73 -4.31
C PRO A 115 -5.82 16.46 -4.29
N VAL A 116 -6.37 15.35 -3.75
CA VAL A 116 -5.68 14.05 -3.71
C VAL A 116 -5.45 13.46 -5.10
N ALA A 117 -6.31 13.76 -6.08
CA ALA A 117 -6.14 13.30 -7.46
C ALA A 117 -4.92 13.94 -8.13
N ARG A 118 -4.67 15.22 -7.84
CA ARG A 118 -3.54 15.98 -8.39
C ARG A 118 -2.18 15.48 -7.90
N ASN A 119 -2.16 14.79 -6.77
CA ASN A 119 -0.94 14.28 -6.14
C ASN A 119 -0.75 12.78 -6.34
N TYR A 120 -1.75 12.09 -6.90
CA TYR A 120 -1.77 10.65 -6.98
C TYR A 120 -0.68 10.13 -7.92
N LYS A 121 0.24 9.31 -7.38
CA LYS A 121 1.33 8.64 -8.11
C LYS A 121 2.27 9.58 -8.87
N VAL A 122 2.35 10.87 -8.49
CA VAL A 122 3.16 11.83 -9.26
C VAL A 122 4.66 11.52 -9.20
N LYS A 123 5.20 11.09 -8.05
CA LYS A 123 6.61 10.71 -7.95
C LYS A 123 6.90 9.42 -8.72
N GLU A 124 6.04 8.42 -8.59
CA GLU A 124 6.09 7.17 -9.38
C GLU A 124 6.06 7.47 -10.89
N GLN A 125 5.23 8.42 -11.32
CA GLN A 125 5.13 8.85 -12.72
C GLN A 125 6.43 9.50 -13.20
N HIS A 126 7.00 10.43 -12.43
CA HIS A 126 8.30 11.02 -12.75
C HIS A 126 9.43 9.98 -12.86
N PHE A 127 9.43 8.99 -11.96
CA PHE A 127 10.36 7.88 -11.99
C PHE A 127 10.21 7.03 -13.26
N ALA A 128 8.98 6.61 -13.57
CA ALA A 128 8.68 5.81 -14.76
C ALA A 128 9.00 6.55 -16.06
N ASP A 129 8.67 7.84 -16.15
CA ASP A 129 8.92 8.64 -17.35
C ASP A 129 10.41 8.91 -17.56
N TYR A 130 11.19 9.07 -16.50
CA TYR A 130 12.64 9.18 -16.61
C TYR A 130 13.26 7.88 -17.14
N ILE A 131 12.81 6.71 -16.67
CA ILE A 131 13.31 5.41 -17.14
C ILE A 131 12.94 5.18 -18.61
N LYS A 132 11.70 5.52 -19.02
CA LYS A 132 11.30 5.47 -20.43
C LYS A 132 12.17 6.39 -21.29
N ALA A 133 12.39 7.63 -20.85
CA ALA A 133 13.19 8.61 -21.57
C ALA A 133 14.68 8.23 -21.67
N ALA A 134 15.19 7.45 -20.72
CA ALA A 134 16.58 6.99 -20.73
C ALA A 134 16.89 5.98 -21.85
N GLY A 135 15.86 5.35 -22.44
CA GLY A 135 16.01 4.44 -23.58
C GLY A 135 16.85 3.19 -23.27
N VAL A 136 16.83 2.73 -22.01
CA VAL A 136 17.66 1.60 -21.55
C VAL A 136 16.95 0.25 -21.56
N LEU A 137 15.63 0.26 -21.75
CA LEU A 137 14.82 -0.96 -21.76
C LEU A 137 14.96 -1.64 -23.13
N PRO A 138 15.31 -2.94 -23.20
CA PRO A 138 15.52 -3.62 -24.47
C PRO A 138 14.21 -3.77 -25.25
N GLU A 139 14.24 -3.61 -26.58
CA GLU A 139 13.05 -3.75 -27.44
C GLU A 139 12.42 -5.16 -27.39
N HIS A 140 13.25 -6.18 -27.17
CA HIS A 140 12.83 -7.57 -27.06
C HIS A 140 12.27 -7.94 -25.68
N ALA A 141 12.42 -7.06 -24.68
CA ALA A 141 12.02 -7.34 -23.31
C ALA A 141 10.50 -7.18 -23.13
N GLY A 142 9.91 -8.04 -22.30
CA GLY A 142 8.54 -7.88 -21.84
C GLY A 142 8.46 -6.78 -20.78
N VAL A 143 8.08 -5.56 -21.17
CA VAL A 143 8.00 -4.41 -20.24
C VAL A 143 6.56 -4.09 -19.88
N THR A 144 6.28 -3.93 -18.59
CA THR A 144 5.00 -3.38 -18.11
C THR A 144 5.18 -2.31 -17.04
N PHE A 145 4.24 -1.36 -16.97
CA PHE A 145 4.22 -0.25 -16.01
C PHE A 145 2.89 -0.25 -15.24
N ASP A 146 2.93 -0.31 -13.89
CA ASP A 146 1.75 -0.44 -12.98
C ASP A 146 0.69 -1.46 -13.46
N LYS A 147 1.16 -2.59 -14.01
CA LYS A 147 0.31 -3.68 -14.49
C LYS A 147 0.53 -4.93 -13.65
N ARG A 148 -0.51 -5.78 -13.64
CA ARG A 148 -0.37 -7.14 -13.10
C ARG A 148 0.51 -7.94 -14.04
N LEU A 149 1.33 -8.81 -13.47
CA LEU A 149 2.07 -9.79 -14.25
C LEU A 149 1.08 -10.71 -14.95
N GLN A 150 1.26 -10.89 -16.26
CA GLN A 150 0.39 -11.72 -17.08
C GLN A 150 0.59 -13.19 -16.69
N GLY A 151 -0.48 -13.88 -16.36
CA GLY A 151 -0.42 -15.28 -15.86
C GLY A 151 -0.18 -15.40 -14.35
N GLY A 152 0.09 -14.30 -13.65
CA GLY A 152 0.27 -14.29 -12.19
C GLY A 152 -1.04 -14.46 -11.42
N CYS A 153 -1.00 -15.24 -10.34
CA CYS A 153 -2.14 -15.55 -9.49
C CYS A 153 -2.31 -14.55 -8.34
N SER A 154 -1.23 -13.87 -7.91
CA SER A 154 -1.26 -13.00 -6.73
C SER A 154 -1.96 -11.65 -6.99
N GLY A 155 -2.01 -11.24 -8.26
CA GLY A 155 -2.55 -9.95 -8.69
C GLY A 155 -1.71 -8.74 -8.26
N LYS A 156 -0.46 -8.97 -7.82
CA LYS A 156 0.54 -7.95 -7.49
C LYS A 156 1.02 -7.21 -8.73
N ARG A 157 1.56 -6.02 -8.49
CA ARG A 157 1.97 -5.05 -9.50
C ARG A 157 3.25 -4.37 -9.01
N PRO A 158 4.39 -4.59 -9.67
CA PRO A 158 5.53 -3.70 -9.53
C PRO A 158 5.26 -2.40 -10.27
N ASP A 159 5.96 -1.32 -9.91
CA ASP A 159 5.84 -0.05 -10.64
C ASP A 159 6.33 -0.21 -12.10
N ILE A 160 7.45 -0.92 -12.29
CA ILE A 160 7.95 -1.34 -13.59
C ILE A 160 8.40 -2.80 -13.51
N PHE A 161 7.94 -3.62 -14.44
CA PHE A 161 8.39 -4.98 -14.64
C PHE A 161 9.13 -5.08 -15.96
N VAL A 162 10.29 -5.73 -15.96
CA VAL A 162 11.08 -6.01 -17.15
C VAL A 162 11.45 -7.49 -17.18
N ASP A 163 10.97 -8.18 -18.22
CA ASP A 163 11.32 -9.57 -18.52
C ASP A 163 12.34 -9.61 -19.66
N VAL A 164 13.57 -10.04 -19.35
CA VAL A 164 14.66 -10.18 -20.33
C VAL A 164 14.93 -11.66 -20.68
N TYR A 165 13.89 -12.49 -20.64
CA TYR A 165 13.88 -13.94 -20.85
C TYR A 165 14.61 -14.74 -19.77
N THR A 166 15.89 -14.45 -19.54
CA THR A 166 16.78 -15.17 -18.62
C THR A 166 16.40 -14.96 -17.16
N HIS A 167 15.97 -13.75 -16.82
CA HIS A 167 15.63 -13.32 -15.48
C HIS A 167 14.69 -12.11 -15.56
N THR A 168 14.20 -11.63 -14.42
CA THR A 168 13.29 -10.48 -14.32
C THR A 168 13.89 -9.36 -13.49
N VAL A 169 13.60 -8.11 -13.86
CA VAL A 169 14.01 -6.91 -13.12
C VAL A 169 12.77 -6.09 -12.78
N HIS A 170 12.53 -5.88 -11.49
CA HIS A 170 11.41 -5.09 -10.97
C HIS A 170 11.97 -3.77 -10.45
N CYS A 171 11.50 -2.65 -11.00
CA CYS A 171 11.83 -1.33 -10.50
C CYS A 171 10.69 -0.81 -9.64
N GLU A 172 10.98 -0.38 -8.41
CA GLU A 172 10.00 0.12 -7.44
C GLU A 172 10.40 1.55 -7.01
N ASN A 173 9.43 2.47 -7.00
CA ASN A 173 9.59 3.81 -6.45
C ASN A 173 8.96 3.86 -5.06
N ASP A 174 9.79 3.63 -4.05
CA ASP A 174 9.37 3.47 -2.66
C ASP A 174 9.37 4.79 -1.91
N GLU A 175 8.26 5.50 -1.99
CA GLU A 175 8.01 6.66 -1.14
C GLU A 175 8.10 6.28 0.35
N ASP A 176 8.69 7.16 1.15
CA ASP A 176 8.94 6.98 2.58
C ASP A 176 9.70 5.69 2.95
N GLN A 177 10.45 5.12 2.00
CA GLN A 177 11.20 3.85 2.13
C GLN A 177 10.32 2.65 2.47
N HIS A 178 9.02 2.72 2.17
CA HIS A 178 8.07 1.63 2.38
C HIS A 178 7.99 1.11 3.84
N ARG A 179 8.32 1.98 4.82
CA ARG A 179 8.46 1.63 6.26
C ARG A 179 7.21 1.03 6.92
N ASP A 180 6.02 1.29 6.39
CA ASP A 180 4.75 0.82 6.96
C ASP A 180 4.28 -0.54 6.41
N ALA A 181 5.09 -1.21 5.58
CA ALA A 181 4.71 -2.47 4.98
C ALA A 181 4.97 -3.67 5.89
N THR A 182 3.88 -4.26 6.33
CA THR A 182 3.88 -5.38 7.29
C THR A 182 4.26 -6.73 6.66
N CYS A 183 4.52 -6.82 5.34
CA CYS A 183 4.76 -8.11 4.69
C CYS A 183 5.49 -8.04 3.33
N GLU A 184 6.63 -7.34 3.25
CA GLU A 184 7.40 -7.22 2.00
C GLU A 184 7.95 -8.55 1.50
N SER A 185 8.46 -9.41 2.39
CA SER A 185 8.99 -10.72 2.00
C SER A 185 7.93 -11.57 1.28
N LYS A 186 6.67 -11.54 1.76
CA LYS A 186 5.57 -12.25 1.11
C LYS A 186 5.26 -11.66 -0.27
N ARG A 187 5.21 -10.33 -0.39
CA ARG A 187 4.99 -9.66 -1.67
C ARG A 187 6.09 -10.04 -2.67
N THR A 188 7.34 -10.08 -2.23
CA THR A 188 8.49 -10.44 -3.05
C THR A 188 8.43 -11.89 -3.53
N MET A 189 8.04 -12.82 -2.67
CA MET A 189 7.86 -14.23 -3.06
C MET A 189 6.65 -14.43 -3.99
N GLU A 190 5.54 -13.73 -3.75
CA GLU A 190 4.37 -13.76 -4.64
C GLU A 190 4.71 -13.24 -6.05
N LEU A 191 5.53 -12.19 -6.15
CA LEU A 191 6.03 -11.67 -7.43
C LEU A 191 7.00 -12.63 -8.12
N PHE A 192 7.87 -13.29 -7.35
CA PHE A 192 8.81 -14.29 -7.88
C PHE A 192 8.08 -15.49 -8.49
N GLN A 193 7.05 -16.00 -7.80
CA GLN A 193 6.20 -17.07 -8.30
C GLN A 193 5.39 -16.63 -9.53
N ASP A 194 4.80 -15.43 -9.49
CA ASP A 194 4.07 -14.87 -10.64
C ASP A 194 4.97 -14.65 -11.88
N ALA A 195 6.29 -14.49 -11.67
CA ALA A 195 7.30 -14.37 -12.72
C ALA A 195 7.84 -15.72 -13.22
N GLY A 196 7.33 -16.84 -12.68
CA GLY A 196 7.67 -18.21 -13.07
C GLY A 196 8.93 -18.76 -12.41
N ASP A 197 9.21 -18.34 -11.16
CA ASP A 197 10.37 -18.76 -10.36
C ASP A 197 11.72 -18.52 -11.04
N ARG A 198 11.76 -17.56 -11.97
CA ARG A 198 12.99 -17.13 -12.64
C ARG A 198 13.78 -16.19 -11.74
N PRO A 199 15.12 -16.17 -11.85
CA PRO A 199 15.94 -15.24 -11.10
C PRO A 199 15.38 -13.81 -11.20
N GLN A 200 15.30 -13.12 -10.08
CA GLN A 200 14.60 -11.85 -9.95
C GLN A 200 15.50 -10.83 -9.26
N VAL A 201 15.56 -9.63 -9.83
CA VAL A 201 16.17 -8.46 -9.21
C VAL A 201 15.10 -7.44 -8.86
N GLN A 202 15.07 -6.97 -7.61
CA GLN A 202 14.27 -5.81 -7.21
C GLN A 202 15.17 -4.60 -7.00
N LEU A 203 15.04 -3.61 -7.86
CA LEU A 203 15.72 -2.31 -7.77
C LEU A 203 14.77 -1.31 -7.14
N ARG A 204 15.01 -0.99 -5.86
CA ARG A 204 14.15 -0.14 -5.04
C ARG A 204 14.74 1.25 -4.93
N PHE A 205 14.01 2.26 -5.39
CA PHE A 205 14.43 3.64 -5.41
C PHE A 205 13.65 4.47 -4.40
N ASN A 206 14.33 5.19 -3.52
CA ASN A 206 13.70 6.15 -2.61
C ASN A 206 13.80 7.60 -3.16
N PRO A 207 12.69 8.22 -3.57
CA PRO A 207 12.67 9.61 -4.03
C PRO A 207 12.76 10.63 -2.88
N ASP A 208 12.59 10.20 -1.63
CA ASP A 208 12.51 11.06 -0.46
C ASP A 208 13.86 11.32 0.19
N GLY A 209 13.83 12.00 1.35
CA GLY A 209 15.03 12.20 2.14
C GLY A 209 15.52 10.88 2.74
N PHE A 210 16.84 10.76 2.90
CA PHE A 210 17.46 9.62 3.54
C PHE A 210 18.75 10.02 4.27
N THR A 211 19.24 9.14 5.13
CA THR A 211 20.50 9.28 5.86
C THR A 211 21.45 8.16 5.44
N SER A 212 22.60 8.49 4.85
CA SER A 212 23.59 7.49 4.45
C SER A 212 24.16 6.73 5.65
N THR A 213 24.88 5.64 5.39
CA THR A 213 25.66 4.89 6.40
C THR A 213 26.61 5.78 7.19
N ASP A 214 27.21 6.78 6.54
CA ASP A 214 28.10 7.77 7.16
C ASP A 214 27.37 8.82 8.02
N GLY A 215 26.05 8.72 8.15
CA GLY A 215 25.22 9.66 8.89
C GLY A 215 24.91 10.96 8.13
N ILE A 216 25.27 11.06 6.85
CA ILE A 216 25.00 12.26 6.04
C ILE A 216 23.53 12.30 5.65
N LYS A 217 22.86 13.41 5.93
CA LYS A 217 21.45 13.63 5.58
C LYS A 217 21.31 14.17 4.17
N HIS A 218 20.64 13.43 3.31
CA HIS A 218 20.29 13.82 1.96
C HIS A 218 18.83 14.27 1.91
N ARG A 219 18.58 15.47 1.36
CA ARG A 219 17.22 15.97 1.15
C ARG A 219 16.52 15.20 0.03
N GLY A 220 15.21 15.01 0.12
CA GLY A 220 14.42 14.39 -0.94
C GLY A 220 14.35 15.20 -2.23
N CYS A 221 14.08 14.51 -3.34
CA CYS A 221 14.04 15.04 -4.70
C CYS A 221 12.86 15.97 -4.97
N PHE A 222 11.79 15.88 -4.17
CA PHE A 222 10.55 16.60 -4.40
C PHE A 222 10.31 17.70 -3.36
N LYS A 223 9.58 18.73 -3.79
CA LYS A 223 8.94 19.75 -2.94
C LYS A 223 7.50 19.89 -3.38
N TYR A 224 6.63 20.38 -2.51
CA TYR A 224 5.26 20.69 -2.87
C TYR A 224 5.15 22.13 -3.35
N ASN A 225 4.48 22.35 -4.48
CA ASN A 225 4.16 23.69 -4.96
C ASN A 225 2.97 24.29 -4.16
N LYS A 226 2.56 25.52 -4.50
CA LYS A 226 1.44 26.21 -3.83
C LYS A 226 0.10 25.48 -3.93
N LEU A 227 -0.05 24.60 -4.92
CA LEU A 227 -1.25 23.78 -5.14
C LEU A 227 -1.17 22.42 -4.43
N GLY A 228 -0.09 22.16 -3.69
CA GLY A 228 0.14 20.91 -2.99
C GLY A 228 0.59 19.77 -3.89
N VAL A 229 1.03 20.04 -5.13
CA VAL A 229 1.52 19.02 -6.09
C VAL A 229 3.03 18.84 -5.93
N PRO A 230 3.54 17.60 -5.85
CA PRO A 230 4.97 17.35 -5.77
C PRO A 230 5.62 17.70 -7.12
N VAL A 231 6.66 18.52 -7.07
CA VAL A 231 7.49 18.92 -8.21
C VAL A 231 8.95 18.67 -7.87
N ILE A 232 9.78 18.42 -8.88
CA ILE A 232 11.22 18.26 -8.70
C ILE A 232 11.76 19.53 -8.02
N ARG A 233 12.38 19.34 -6.85
CA ARG A 233 12.96 20.41 -6.03
C ARG A 233 14.24 20.93 -6.66
N ASP A 234 15.12 20.01 -7.00
CA ASP A 234 16.46 20.23 -7.51
C ASP A 234 16.75 19.22 -8.61
N LEU A 235 16.97 19.72 -9.82
CA LEU A 235 17.12 18.88 -11.02
C LEU A 235 18.43 18.09 -10.96
N ALA A 236 19.53 18.70 -10.51
CA ALA A 236 20.82 18.04 -10.43
C ALA A 236 20.81 16.84 -9.46
N THR A 237 20.19 16.99 -8.29
CA THR A 237 20.01 15.89 -7.33
C THR A 237 19.15 14.77 -7.91
N TRP A 238 18.04 15.13 -8.58
CA TRP A 238 17.17 14.16 -9.24
C TRP A 238 17.93 13.38 -10.33
N GLU A 239 18.59 14.08 -11.24
CA GLU A 239 19.37 13.48 -12.34
C GLU A 239 20.54 12.66 -11.81
N GLY A 240 21.24 13.09 -10.76
CA GLY A 240 22.33 12.34 -10.15
C GLY A 240 21.85 11.01 -9.55
N ARG A 241 20.74 11.04 -8.81
CA ARG A 241 20.13 9.84 -8.22
C ARG A 241 19.58 8.88 -9.28
N MET A 242 18.81 9.41 -10.23
CA MET A 242 18.25 8.63 -11.32
C MET A 242 19.34 8.11 -12.26
N GLY A 243 20.42 8.85 -12.46
CA GLY A 243 21.57 8.40 -13.25
C GLY A 243 22.17 7.11 -12.71
N ALA A 244 22.42 7.04 -11.41
CA ALA A 244 22.92 5.80 -10.81
C ALA A 244 21.87 4.69 -10.83
N PHE A 245 20.60 5.02 -10.63
CA PHE A 245 19.52 4.03 -10.79
C PHE A 245 19.55 3.40 -12.19
N ILE A 246 19.71 4.23 -13.23
CA ILE A 246 19.85 3.78 -14.61
C ILE A 246 21.11 2.95 -14.83
N GLU A 247 22.23 3.29 -14.18
CA GLU A 247 23.45 2.49 -14.22
C GLU A 247 23.22 1.07 -13.67
N ARG A 248 22.62 0.96 -12.49
CA ARG A 248 22.28 -0.35 -11.89
C ARG A 248 21.25 -1.10 -12.72
N LEU A 249 20.23 -0.42 -13.23
CA LEU A 249 19.24 -1.02 -14.12
C LEU A 249 19.91 -1.61 -15.37
N ARG A 250 20.79 -0.87 -16.04
CA ARG A 250 21.55 -1.39 -17.20
C ARG A 250 22.35 -2.63 -16.86
N TYR A 251 23.05 -2.61 -15.73
CA TYR A 251 23.81 -3.77 -15.27
C TYR A 251 22.91 -5.00 -15.12
N HIS A 252 21.81 -4.88 -14.38
CA HIS A 252 20.94 -6.03 -14.14
C HIS A 252 20.25 -6.51 -15.41
N LEU A 253 19.84 -5.63 -16.32
CA LEU A 253 19.24 -6.04 -17.60
C LEU A 253 20.15 -6.96 -18.45
N THR A 254 21.47 -6.94 -18.23
CA THR A 254 22.43 -7.76 -18.98
C THR A 254 23.14 -8.82 -18.15
N ASN A 255 22.92 -8.88 -16.83
CA ASN A 255 23.63 -9.79 -15.93
C ASN A 255 22.61 -10.60 -15.13
N VAL A 256 22.59 -11.91 -15.37
CA VAL A 256 21.74 -12.83 -14.61
C VAL A 256 22.23 -12.86 -13.15
N PRO A 257 21.36 -12.65 -12.15
CA PRO A 257 21.78 -12.69 -10.76
C PRO A 257 22.11 -14.13 -10.32
N ASP A 258 23.12 -14.28 -9.45
CA ASP A 258 23.52 -15.58 -8.90
C ASP A 258 22.50 -16.15 -7.90
N ARG A 259 21.66 -15.27 -7.33
CA ARG A 259 20.60 -15.63 -6.37
C ARG A 259 19.25 -15.62 -7.06
N GLU A 260 18.35 -16.50 -6.60
CA GLU A 260 16.95 -16.52 -7.05
C GLU A 260 16.27 -15.16 -6.87
N VAL A 261 16.51 -14.50 -5.75
CA VAL A 261 16.02 -13.16 -5.48
C VAL A 261 17.14 -12.26 -4.97
N THR A 262 17.39 -11.19 -5.72
CA THR A 262 18.30 -10.10 -5.37
C THR A 262 17.48 -8.83 -5.10
N VAL A 263 17.78 -8.10 -4.03
CA VAL A 263 17.12 -6.82 -3.71
C VAL A 263 18.21 -5.78 -3.48
N GLU A 264 18.16 -4.67 -4.22
CA GLU A 264 19.04 -3.52 -4.03
C GLU A 264 18.23 -2.29 -3.66
N HIS A 265 18.67 -1.59 -2.62
CA HIS A 265 18.05 -0.37 -2.13
C HIS A 265 18.92 0.83 -2.53
N MET A 266 18.32 1.81 -3.20
CA MET A 266 18.99 2.99 -3.71
C MET A 266 18.44 4.24 -3.05
N CYS A 267 19.35 5.02 -2.43
CA CYS A 267 19.03 6.23 -1.67
C CYS A 267 18.22 5.96 -0.39
N TYR A 268 18.56 4.90 0.36
CA TYR A 268 17.88 4.48 1.59
C TYR A 268 18.67 4.81 2.86
N ASP A 269 17.98 4.82 4.00
CA ASP A 269 18.62 4.98 5.31
C ASP A 269 19.55 3.80 5.58
N GLY A 270 20.82 4.08 5.91
CA GLY A 270 21.80 3.05 6.26
C GLY A 270 22.30 2.20 5.08
N TYR A 271 22.10 2.64 3.84
CA TYR A 271 22.71 2.04 2.66
C TYR A 271 23.78 2.95 2.06
N GLU A 272 24.92 2.37 1.70
CA GLU A 272 25.90 3.06 0.87
C GLU A 272 25.37 3.18 -0.55
N TRP A 273 25.50 4.37 -1.12
CA TRP A 273 25.24 4.60 -2.52
C TRP A 273 26.46 5.29 -3.12
N THR A 274 27.23 4.54 -3.90
CA THR A 274 28.26 5.07 -4.77
C THR A 274 27.74 5.00 -6.20
N SER A 275 27.52 6.17 -6.79
CA SER A 275 27.36 6.29 -8.23
C SER A 275 28.76 6.25 -8.84
N ASN A 276 29.04 5.33 -9.75
CA ASN A 276 30.30 5.34 -10.51
C ASN A 276 30.23 6.31 -11.70
N ILE A 277 29.26 7.23 -11.70
CA ILE A 277 29.22 8.35 -12.64
C ILE A 277 30.38 9.29 -12.30
N GLU A 278 31.58 8.97 -12.78
CA GLU A 278 32.63 9.96 -12.96
C GLU A 278 32.04 11.06 -13.85
N GLY A 279 31.97 12.27 -13.28
CA GLY A 279 31.26 13.38 -13.89
C GLY A 279 31.68 13.63 -15.33
N ARG A 280 30.72 13.55 -16.26
CA ARG A 280 30.77 14.28 -17.53
C ARG A 280 29.37 14.40 -18.13
N ARG A 281 28.90 15.65 -18.12
CA ARG A 281 27.89 16.27 -19.00
C ARG A 281 27.38 15.35 -20.13
N LEU A 282 26.13 14.93 -20.04
CA LEU A 282 25.38 14.45 -21.21
C LEU A 282 24.87 15.68 -21.98
N GLY A 283 25.24 15.78 -23.25
CA GLY A 283 24.74 16.82 -24.17
C GLY A 283 25.83 17.66 -24.83
N GLN A 284 26.72 17.04 -25.62
CA GLN A 284 27.42 17.78 -26.67
C GLN A 284 26.59 17.78 -27.95
N LYS A 285 26.27 18.98 -28.46
CA LYS A 285 26.06 19.19 -29.89
C LYS A 285 27.45 19.28 -30.55
N ARG A 286 27.79 18.34 -31.44
CA ARG A 286 28.72 18.61 -32.57
C ARG A 286 28.01 19.61 -33.50
N LYS A 287 28.62 20.53 -34.25
CA LYS A 287 29.99 20.96 -34.58
C LYS A 287 29.80 22.36 -35.23
N ARG A 288 30.82 23.21 -35.25
CA ARG A 288 31.23 23.82 -36.53
C ARG A 288 32.74 24.07 -36.51
N VAL A 289 33.41 23.39 -37.42
CA VAL A 289 34.75 23.72 -37.88
C VAL A 289 34.55 24.83 -38.89
N GLU A 290 35.20 25.99 -38.71
CA GLU A 290 35.53 26.89 -39.80
C GLU A 290 36.97 27.40 -39.59
N ILE A 291 37.84 26.82 -40.44
CA ILE A 291 39.17 27.24 -40.96
C ILE A 291 40.17 27.82 -39.97
#